data_AF-A0AA37GP24-F1
#
_entry.id   AF-A0AA37GP24-F1
#
_cell.length_a   1.000
_cell.length_b   1.000
_cell.length_c   1.000
_cell.angle_alpha   90.00
_cell.angle_beta   90.00
_cell.angle_gamma   90.00
#
_symmetry.space_group_name_H-M   'P 1'
#
loop_
_entity.id
_entity.type
_entity.pdbx_description
1 polymer ?
#
loop_
_entity_poly.entity_id
_entity_poly.type
_entity_poly.pdbx_seq_one_letter_code
_entity_poly.pdbx_strand_id
1 'polypeptide(L)'
;MTVNLGPVSPGMRGLEANPNGAMEYNPRCLSRDLSAFAASTWLTPTNLLNVTIGQASKNIKSFQDELQGRFDQGFLGHFVANGDASDLYASPTDPSFFLHHAMVDRVYWLWQALHLWEAFEIAGTITILNLPPSRDATKEDVIEMGVLTQNRPIKDLLNTIDGSPFCYVYL
;
A
#
# COMPACT_ATOMS: atom_id res chain seq x y z
N MET A 1 8.91 22.16 2.00
CA MET A 1 9.00 21.07 3.00
C MET A 1 10.35 20.40 2.83
N THR A 2 11.01 20.04 3.94
CA THR A 2 12.27 19.30 3.91
C THR A 2 11.98 17.83 4.20
N VAL A 3 12.46 16.94 3.33
CA VAL A 3 12.48 15.49 3.54
C VAL A 3 13.87 15.12 4.05
N ASN A 4 13.94 14.26 5.06
CA ASN A 4 15.19 13.92 5.76
C ASN A 4 15.68 12.49 5.49
N LEU A 5 14.88 11.67 4.81
CA LEU A 5 15.17 10.26 4.53
C LEU A 5 15.05 9.98 3.02
N GLY A 6 15.85 9.04 2.55
CA GLY A 6 15.80 8.55 1.18
C GLY A 6 16.27 9.57 0.14
N PRO A 7 16.14 9.27 -1.16
CA PRO A 7 15.48 8.07 -1.69
C PRO A 7 16.23 6.79 -1.28
N VAL A 8 15.48 5.76 -0.92
CA VAL A 8 16.00 4.42 -0.56
C VAL A 8 16.08 3.56 -1.82
N SER A 9 14.98 3.49 -2.57
CA SER A 9 14.83 2.77 -3.82
C SER A 9 13.98 3.60 -4.78
N PRO A 10 14.58 4.65 -5.41
CA PRO A 10 13.82 5.60 -6.22
C PRO A 10 13.12 4.92 -7.41
N GLY A 11 11.82 5.18 -7.56
CA GLY A 11 10.98 4.65 -8.64
C GLY A 11 10.92 5.54 -9.89
N MET A 12 11.58 6.71 -9.88
CA MET A 12 11.53 7.71 -10.94
C MET A 12 12.89 7.95 -11.57
N ARG A 13 12.95 8.08 -12.90
CA ARG A 13 14.17 8.50 -13.60
C ARG A 13 14.59 9.90 -13.13
N GLY A 14 15.88 10.07 -12.86
CA GLY A 14 16.45 11.34 -12.41
C GLY A 14 16.40 11.54 -10.89
N LEU A 15 15.87 10.57 -10.15
CA LEU A 15 15.98 10.51 -8.70
C LEU A 15 17.01 9.44 -8.32
N GLU A 16 18.01 9.81 -7.54
CA GLU A 16 19.10 8.92 -7.13
C GLU A 16 18.95 8.50 -5.66
N ALA A 17 19.37 7.28 -5.35
CA ALA A 17 19.38 6.80 -3.97
C ALA A 17 20.36 7.61 -3.12
N ASN A 18 20.10 7.70 -1.82
CA ASN A 18 20.97 8.41 -0.89
C ASN A 18 22.40 7.86 -0.96
N PRO A 19 23.41 8.67 -1.35
CA PRO A 19 24.77 8.20 -1.54
C PRO A 19 25.44 7.74 -0.23
N ASN A 20 24.93 8.18 0.92
CA ASN A 20 25.49 7.82 2.23
C ASN A 20 24.92 6.49 2.77
N GLY A 21 23.80 6.01 2.22
CA GLY A 21 23.13 4.78 2.64
C GLY A 21 21.61 4.92 2.76
N ALA A 22 20.88 3.81 2.65
CA ALA A 22 19.41 3.80 2.60
C ALA A 22 18.75 4.50 3.79
N MET A 23 19.25 4.29 5.01
CA MET A 23 18.65 4.82 6.25
C MET A 23 19.39 6.04 6.80
N GLU A 24 20.39 6.56 6.08
CA GLU A 24 21.17 7.71 6.53
C GLU A 24 20.41 9.03 6.37
N TYR A 25 20.76 10.01 7.20
CA TYR A 25 20.18 11.35 7.14
C TYR A 25 20.49 12.04 5.80
N ASN A 26 19.44 12.49 5.10
CA ASN A 26 19.55 13.12 3.78
C ASN A 26 18.54 14.28 3.63
N PRO A 27 18.84 15.48 4.18
CA PRO A 27 17.95 16.63 4.08
C PRO A 27 17.92 17.19 2.64
N ARG A 28 16.73 17.24 2.06
CA ARG A 28 16.50 17.70 0.68
C ARG A 28 15.07 18.18 0.48
N CYS A 29 14.80 18.74 -0.70
CA CYS A 29 13.43 19.05 -1.12
C CYS A 29 12.66 17.76 -1.43
N LEU A 30 11.35 17.77 -1.12
CA LEU A 30 10.40 16.80 -1.66
C LEU A 30 10.30 16.97 -3.19
N SER A 31 10.39 15.87 -3.93
CA SER A 31 10.28 15.80 -5.38
C SER A 31 8.98 15.12 -5.78
N ARG A 32 8.29 15.67 -6.79
CA ARG A 32 7.08 15.10 -7.41
C ARG A 32 7.12 15.31 -8.92
N ASP A 33 6.50 14.39 -9.65
CA ASP A 33 6.30 14.49 -11.10
C ASP A 33 4.93 13.91 -11.47
N LEU A 34 3.90 14.75 -11.41
CA LEU A 34 2.51 14.31 -11.44
C LEU A 34 2.16 13.65 -12.78
N SER A 35 1.74 12.38 -12.74
CA SER A 35 1.43 11.60 -13.93
C SER A 35 -0.06 11.56 -14.23
N ALA A 36 -0.49 12.41 -15.18
CA ALA A 36 -1.85 12.37 -15.72
C ALA A 36 -2.17 11.05 -16.44
N PHE A 37 -1.16 10.41 -17.02
CA PHE A 37 -1.28 9.10 -17.64
C PHE A 37 -1.62 8.01 -16.61
N ALA A 38 -0.89 7.95 -15.49
CA ALA A 38 -1.15 7.00 -14.41
C ALA A 38 -2.57 7.21 -13.85
N ALA A 39 -2.96 8.46 -13.60
CA ALA A 39 -4.29 8.77 -13.07
C ALA A 39 -5.41 8.33 -14.03
N SER A 40 -5.30 8.66 -15.32
CA SER A 40 -6.35 8.37 -16.30
C SER A 40 -6.39 6.92 -16.78
N THR A 41 -5.29 6.17 -16.65
CA THR A 41 -5.22 4.77 -17.06
C THR A 41 -5.56 3.82 -15.91
N TRP A 42 -5.14 4.14 -14.68
CA TRP A 42 -5.17 3.19 -13.57
C TRP A 42 -6.23 3.51 -12.52
N LEU A 43 -6.47 4.78 -12.23
CA LEU A 43 -7.43 5.21 -11.22
C LEU A 43 -8.80 5.50 -11.83
N THR A 44 -9.33 4.53 -12.58
CA THR A 44 -10.59 4.66 -13.32
C THR A 44 -11.75 4.00 -12.56
N PRO A 45 -13.01 4.46 -12.78
CA PRO A 45 -14.19 3.77 -12.24
C PRO A 45 -14.26 2.30 -12.64
N THR A 46 -13.84 1.95 -13.87
CA THR A 46 -13.81 0.56 -14.34
C THR A 46 -12.87 -0.31 -13.50
N ASN A 47 -11.67 0.19 -13.19
CA ASN A 47 -10.72 -0.56 -12.36
C ASN A 47 -11.21 -0.65 -10.91
N LEU A 48 -11.81 0.42 -10.38
CA LEU A 48 -12.44 0.40 -9.06
C LEU A 48 -13.55 -0.66 -8.97
N LEU A 49 -14.41 -0.75 -9.99
CA LEU A 49 -15.45 -1.78 -10.07
C LEU A 49 -14.85 -3.18 -10.21
N ASN A 50 -13.74 -3.33 -10.94
CA ASN A 50 -13.07 -4.63 -11.09
C ASN A 50 -12.61 -5.20 -9.74
N VAL A 51 -11.97 -4.37 -8.91
CA VAL A 51 -11.48 -4.79 -7.59
C VAL A 51 -12.59 -4.92 -6.56
N THR A 52 -13.68 -4.14 -6.65
CA THR A 52 -14.75 -4.18 -5.63
C THR A 52 -15.83 -5.23 -5.91
N ILE A 53 -16.26 -5.41 -7.16
CA ILE A 53 -17.37 -6.32 -7.52
C ILE A 53 -17.11 -7.14 -8.79
N GLY A 54 -15.97 -6.94 -9.46
CA GLY A 54 -15.61 -7.60 -10.71
C GLY A 54 -14.78 -8.87 -10.52
N GLN A 55 -13.99 -9.22 -11.54
CA GLN A 55 -13.24 -10.48 -11.55
C GLN A 55 -12.14 -10.52 -10.49
N ALA A 56 -11.52 -9.37 -10.20
CA ALA A 56 -10.50 -9.28 -9.16
C ALA A 56 -11.08 -9.32 -7.74
N SER A 57 -12.38 -9.12 -7.56
CA SER A 57 -13.02 -9.08 -6.24
C SER A 57 -13.30 -10.45 -5.61
N LYS A 58 -13.03 -11.57 -6.29
CA LYS A 58 -13.52 -12.91 -5.91
C LYS A 58 -13.04 -13.43 -4.57
N ASN A 59 -11.83 -13.08 -4.16
CA ASN A 59 -11.23 -13.43 -2.88
C ASN A 59 -10.13 -12.42 -2.53
N ILE A 60 -9.66 -12.47 -1.28
CA ILE A 60 -8.63 -11.53 -0.79
C ILE A 60 -7.36 -11.55 -1.64
N LYS A 61 -6.95 -12.73 -2.15
CA LYS A 61 -5.76 -12.86 -2.98
C LYS A 61 -5.91 -12.10 -4.30
N SER A 62 -6.99 -12.34 -5.05
CA SER A 62 -7.20 -11.65 -6.32
C SER A 62 -7.41 -10.14 -6.11
N PHE A 63 -8.05 -9.76 -5.01
CA PHE A 63 -8.29 -8.36 -4.65
C PHE A 63 -6.97 -7.62 -4.41
N GLN A 64 -6.13 -8.14 -3.51
CA GLN A 64 -4.88 -7.48 -3.15
C GLN A 64 -3.88 -7.47 -4.32
N ASP A 65 -3.85 -8.52 -5.15
CA ASP A 65 -2.93 -8.61 -6.28
C ASP A 65 -3.28 -7.56 -7.35
N GLU A 66 -4.57 -7.38 -7.64
CA GLU A 66 -5.02 -6.37 -8.60
C GLU A 66 -4.88 -4.94 -8.02
N LEU A 67 -5.17 -4.74 -6.73
CA LEU A 67 -5.12 -3.43 -6.09
C LEU A 67 -3.68 -2.88 -5.98
N GLN A 68 -2.72 -3.72 -5.60
CA GLN A 68 -1.33 -3.29 -5.40
C GLN A 68 -0.62 -2.97 -6.72
N GLY A 69 -0.92 -3.72 -7.77
CA GLY A 69 -0.13 -3.64 -8.98
C GLY A 69 0.05 -4.98 -9.67
N ARG A 70 -0.19 -5.03 -10.98
CA ARG A 70 0.39 -6.06 -11.86
C ARG A 70 1.74 -5.55 -12.32
N PHE A 71 2.74 -5.66 -11.44
CA PHE A 71 4.08 -5.11 -11.65
C PHE A 71 4.73 -5.62 -12.94
N ASP A 72 4.53 -6.91 -13.23
CA ASP A 72 4.96 -7.59 -14.46
C ASP A 72 4.30 -7.01 -15.73
N GLN A 73 3.14 -6.37 -15.59
CA GLN A 73 2.37 -5.72 -16.65
C GLN A 73 2.47 -4.19 -16.61
N GLY A 74 3.33 -3.64 -15.73
CA GLY A 74 3.56 -2.21 -15.61
C GLY A 74 2.42 -1.42 -14.95
N PHE A 75 1.50 -2.08 -14.24
CA PHE A 75 0.42 -1.42 -13.49
C PHE A 75 0.91 -1.05 -12.07
N LEU A 76 1.05 0.25 -11.77
CA LEU A 76 1.73 0.71 -10.55
C LEU A 76 0.98 1.88 -9.85
N GLY A 77 0.25 1.60 -8.76
CA GLY A 77 -0.69 2.57 -8.15
C GLY A 77 -0.09 3.85 -7.54
N HIS A 78 1.14 3.83 -7.02
CA HIS A 78 1.78 4.98 -6.35
C HIS A 78 2.27 6.09 -7.31
N PHE A 79 2.32 5.83 -8.60
CA PHE A 79 3.09 6.65 -9.56
C PHE A 79 2.33 7.87 -10.08
N VAL A 80 1.14 8.17 -9.53
CA VAL A 80 0.44 9.42 -9.83
C VAL A 80 1.18 10.61 -9.26
N ALA A 81 1.61 10.56 -7.99
CA ALA A 81 2.41 11.61 -7.38
C ALA A 81 3.88 11.57 -7.84
N ASN A 82 4.39 10.35 -8.04
CA ASN A 82 5.75 10.05 -8.49
C ASN A 82 6.83 10.73 -7.61
N GLY A 83 8.06 10.84 -8.11
CA GLY A 83 9.17 11.42 -7.34
C GLY A 83 9.41 10.62 -6.06
N ASP A 84 9.31 11.28 -4.90
CA ASP A 84 9.48 10.60 -3.61
C ASP A 84 8.34 9.62 -3.29
N ALA A 85 7.14 9.85 -3.80
CA ALA A 85 6.01 8.97 -3.59
C ALA A 85 6.14 7.63 -4.34
N SER A 86 7.03 7.52 -5.34
CA SER A 86 7.29 6.26 -6.06
C SER A 86 8.42 5.42 -5.46
N ASP A 87 9.04 5.87 -4.37
CA ASP A 87 9.98 5.06 -3.60
C ASP A 87 9.21 4.08 -2.68
N LEU A 88 9.33 2.78 -2.94
CA LEU A 88 8.59 1.76 -2.18
C LEU A 88 8.82 1.83 -0.67
N TYR A 89 10.01 2.21 -0.23
CA TYR A 89 10.38 2.22 1.19
C TYR A 89 10.22 3.59 1.83
N ALA A 90 10.45 4.66 1.07
CA ALA A 90 10.44 6.04 1.56
C ALA A 90 9.19 6.84 1.12
N SER A 91 8.21 6.23 0.46
CA SER A 91 6.97 6.91 0.04
C SER A 91 6.20 7.65 1.16
N PRO A 92 6.20 7.22 2.45
CA PRO A 92 5.57 8.00 3.52
C PRO A 92 6.19 9.39 3.77
N THR A 93 7.37 9.67 3.20
CA THR A 93 7.96 11.02 3.24
C THR A 93 7.15 12.04 2.43
N ASP A 94 6.36 11.58 1.45
CA ASP A 94 5.37 12.40 0.77
C ASP A 94 4.06 12.43 1.58
N PRO A 95 3.56 13.60 2.03
CA PRO A 95 2.32 13.67 2.81
C PRO A 95 1.07 13.12 2.13
N SER A 96 1.05 13.04 0.79
CA SER A 96 -0.06 12.45 0.05
C SER A 96 -0.20 10.94 0.28
N PHE A 97 0.84 10.26 0.78
CA PHE A 97 0.83 8.86 1.17
C PHE A 97 -0.37 8.53 2.08
N PHE A 98 -0.63 9.37 3.08
CA PHE A 98 -1.70 9.12 4.05
C PHE A 98 -3.10 9.22 3.44
N LEU A 99 -3.30 10.17 2.50
CA LEU A 99 -4.56 10.29 1.79
C LEU A 99 -4.76 9.15 0.78
N HIS A 100 -3.67 8.76 0.10
CA HIS A 100 -3.67 7.60 -0.78
C HIS A 100 -4.05 6.32 -0.02
N HIS A 101 -3.38 6.03 1.10
CA HIS A 101 -3.66 4.85 1.90
C HIS A 101 -5.02 4.90 2.62
N ALA A 102 -5.54 6.09 2.94
CA ALA A 102 -6.93 6.21 3.40
C ALA A 102 -7.93 5.80 2.31
N MET A 103 -7.64 6.06 1.03
CA MET A 103 -8.46 5.56 -0.07
C MET A 103 -8.26 4.06 -0.32
N VAL A 104 -7.04 3.54 -0.19
CA VAL A 104 -6.77 2.09 -0.25
C VAL A 104 -7.57 1.36 0.82
N ASP A 105 -7.51 1.83 2.07
CA ASP A 105 -8.27 1.27 3.18
C ASP A 105 -9.78 1.40 2.95
N ARG A 106 -10.28 2.53 2.43
CA ARG A 106 -11.69 2.67 2.05
C ARG A 106 -12.13 1.65 1.00
N VAL A 107 -11.31 1.39 -0.02
CA VAL A 107 -11.64 0.38 -1.05
C VAL A 107 -11.65 -1.01 -0.45
N TYR A 108 -10.70 -1.32 0.43
CA TYR A 108 -10.68 -2.59 1.15
C TYR A 108 -11.91 -2.74 2.06
N TRP A 109 -12.22 -1.73 2.86
CA TRP A 109 -13.43 -1.67 3.71
C TRP A 109 -14.71 -1.89 2.91
N LEU A 110 -14.84 -1.24 1.74
CA LEU A 110 -16.00 -1.44 0.85
C LEU A 110 -16.04 -2.87 0.30
N TRP A 111 -14.90 -3.41 -0.11
CA TRP A 111 -14.81 -4.79 -0.58
C TRP A 111 -15.21 -5.78 0.53
N GLN A 112 -14.72 -5.61 1.76
CA GLN A 112 -15.12 -6.44 2.90
C GLN A 112 -16.64 -6.41 3.13
N ALA A 113 -17.25 -5.23 3.07
CA ALA A 113 -18.70 -5.08 3.24
C ALA A 113 -19.52 -5.77 2.13
N LEU A 114 -18.96 -5.93 0.93
CA LEU A 114 -19.59 -6.60 -0.20
C LEU A 114 -19.33 -8.12 -0.24
N HIS A 115 -18.27 -8.59 0.44
CA HIS A 115 -17.79 -9.98 0.38
C HIS A 115 -17.64 -10.57 1.79
N LEU A 116 -18.76 -10.66 2.54
CA LEU A 116 -18.76 -11.03 3.96
C LEU A 116 -18.08 -12.37 4.29
N TRP A 117 -18.06 -13.32 3.36
CA TRP A 117 -17.41 -14.63 3.55
C TRP A 117 -15.88 -14.57 3.44
N GLU A 118 -15.35 -13.54 2.80
CA GLU A 118 -13.92 -13.30 2.55
C GLU A 118 -13.38 -12.13 3.38
N ALA A 119 -14.27 -11.34 4.00
CA ALA A 119 -13.95 -10.06 4.62
C ALA A 119 -12.78 -10.12 5.61
N PHE A 120 -12.65 -11.22 6.34
CA PHE A 120 -11.61 -11.39 7.36
C PHE A 120 -10.62 -12.51 7.02
N GLU A 121 -10.55 -12.93 5.76
CA GLU A 121 -9.54 -13.87 5.29
C GLU A 121 -8.26 -13.15 4.84
N ILE A 122 -7.16 -13.90 4.79
CA ILE A 122 -5.84 -13.40 4.37
C ILE A 122 -5.23 -14.35 3.33
N ALA A 123 -4.32 -13.83 2.51
CA ALA A 123 -3.58 -14.64 1.56
C ALA A 123 -2.16 -14.11 1.32
N GLY A 124 -1.23 -15.02 1.05
CA GLY A 124 0.17 -14.70 0.75
C GLY A 124 1.13 -15.23 1.81
N THR A 125 2.41 -14.88 1.64
CA THR A 125 3.53 -15.36 2.45
C THR A 125 4.15 -14.23 3.25
N ILE A 126 5.00 -14.55 4.21
CA ILE A 126 5.66 -13.56 5.08
C ILE A 126 6.88 -12.85 4.43
N THR A 127 7.05 -12.98 3.12
CA THR A 127 8.09 -12.32 2.32
C THR A 127 7.46 -11.72 1.05
N ILE A 128 7.94 -10.53 0.66
CA ILE A 128 7.46 -9.83 -0.53
C ILE A 128 7.60 -10.72 -1.78
N LEU A 129 6.52 -10.89 -2.54
CA LEU A 129 6.44 -11.77 -3.72
C LEU A 129 6.88 -13.21 -3.46
N ASN A 130 6.88 -13.67 -2.20
CA ASN A 130 7.46 -14.94 -1.77
C ASN A 130 8.97 -15.08 -2.12
N LEU A 131 9.72 -13.97 -2.01
CA LEU A 131 11.15 -13.89 -2.31
C LEU A 131 11.95 -13.38 -1.09
N PRO A 132 12.81 -14.22 -0.46
CA PRO A 132 12.93 -15.67 -0.68
C PRO A 132 11.65 -16.43 -0.28
N PRO A 133 11.46 -17.69 -0.72
CA PRO A 133 10.29 -18.48 -0.35
C PRO A 133 10.14 -18.59 1.18
N SER A 134 8.93 -18.40 1.66
CA SER A 134 8.57 -18.49 3.08
C SER A 134 7.23 -19.19 3.28
N ARG A 135 6.85 -19.41 4.54
CA ARG A 135 5.54 -19.99 4.86
C ARG A 135 4.41 -19.00 4.56
N ASP A 136 3.21 -19.54 4.41
CA ASP A 136 1.99 -18.74 4.36
C ASP A 136 1.85 -17.91 5.64
N ALA A 137 1.32 -16.70 5.46
CA ALA A 137 0.93 -15.84 6.57
C ALA A 137 -0.29 -16.42 7.30
N THR A 138 -0.34 -16.19 8.60
CA THR A 138 -1.43 -16.59 9.50
C THR A 138 -2.00 -15.34 10.15
N LYS A 139 -3.25 -15.38 10.62
CA LYS A 139 -3.87 -14.21 11.26
C LYS A 139 -3.22 -13.89 12.62
N GLU A 140 -2.42 -14.82 13.13
CA GLU A 140 -1.62 -14.76 14.35
C GLU A 140 -0.28 -14.07 14.15
N ASP A 141 0.16 -13.90 12.90
CA ASP A 141 1.42 -13.20 12.60
C ASP A 141 1.36 -11.76 13.09
N VAL A 142 2.44 -11.33 13.73
CA VAL A 142 2.55 -10.00 14.36
C VAL A 142 3.02 -8.99 13.32
N ILE A 143 2.25 -7.91 13.17
CA ILE A 143 2.70 -6.71 12.49
C ILE A 143 3.53 -5.88 13.46
N GLU A 144 4.80 -5.70 13.11
CA GLU A 144 5.74 -4.89 13.88
C GLU A 144 5.61 -3.41 13.50
N MET A 145 5.36 -2.57 14.50
CA MET A 145 5.17 -1.13 14.32
C MET A 145 6.36 -0.29 14.82
N GLY A 146 7.39 -0.96 15.36
CA GLY A 146 8.63 -0.34 15.82
C GLY A 146 8.37 0.77 16.84
N VAL A 147 8.82 1.99 16.54
CA VAL A 147 8.67 3.16 17.41
C VAL A 147 7.35 3.93 17.21
N LEU A 148 6.52 3.51 16.25
CA LEU A 148 5.30 4.25 15.88
C LEU A 148 4.12 3.94 16.80
N THR A 149 3.91 2.65 17.11
CA THR A 149 2.84 2.18 17.99
C THR A 149 3.09 0.74 18.46
N GLN A 150 2.14 0.16 19.19
CA GLN A 150 2.19 -1.22 19.68
C GLN A 150 2.05 -2.24 18.54
N ASN A 151 2.87 -3.30 18.60
CA ASN A 151 2.74 -4.47 17.73
C ASN A 151 1.42 -5.21 17.97
N ARG A 152 0.79 -5.70 16.90
CA ARG A 152 -0.50 -6.42 16.97
C ARG A 152 -0.54 -7.59 15.98
N PRO A 153 -1.22 -8.70 16.30
CA PRO A 153 -1.46 -9.75 15.33
C PRO A 153 -2.39 -9.26 14.21
N ILE A 154 -2.25 -9.82 13.00
CA ILE A 154 -3.07 -9.44 11.84
C ILE A 154 -4.57 -9.50 12.15
N LYS A 155 -5.04 -10.51 12.88
CA LYS A 155 -6.48 -10.68 13.23
C LYS A 155 -7.08 -9.47 13.94
N ASP A 156 -6.28 -8.71 14.70
CA ASP A 156 -6.75 -7.51 15.42
C ASP A 156 -6.90 -6.30 14.49
N LEU A 157 -6.46 -6.40 13.23
CA LEU A 157 -6.38 -5.29 12.28
C LEU A 157 -7.35 -5.42 11.10
N LEU A 158 -8.13 -6.50 11.02
CA LEU A 158 -8.99 -6.79 9.88
C LEU A 158 -10.36 -6.12 9.94
N ASN A 159 -10.75 -5.51 11.06
CA ASN A 159 -12.08 -4.94 11.24
C ASN A 159 -12.00 -3.51 11.78
N THR A 160 -12.56 -2.55 11.03
CA THR A 160 -12.52 -1.13 11.39
C THR A 160 -13.51 -0.74 12.50
N ILE A 161 -14.42 -1.65 12.91
CA ILE A 161 -15.49 -1.39 13.87
C ILE A 161 -15.57 -2.41 15.03
N ASP A 162 -14.53 -3.22 15.25
CA ASP A 162 -14.48 -4.21 16.35
C ASP A 162 -13.94 -3.62 17.68
N GLY A 163 -13.81 -2.29 17.76
CA GLY A 163 -13.44 -1.57 18.98
C GLY A 163 -11.97 -1.16 19.01
N SER A 164 -11.09 -1.95 19.61
CA SER A 164 -9.65 -1.64 19.68
C SER A 164 -8.88 -2.55 18.72
N PRO A 165 -8.00 -2.01 17.85
CA PRO A 165 -7.56 -0.61 17.79
C PRO A 165 -8.47 0.32 16.96
N PHE A 166 -9.47 -0.21 16.24
CA PHE A 166 -10.23 0.56 15.26
C PHE A 166 -11.73 0.69 15.58
N CYS A 167 -12.22 1.91 15.46
CA CYS A 167 -13.64 2.25 15.57
C CYS A 167 -13.97 3.42 14.62
N TYR A 168 -13.96 3.14 13.31
CA TYR A 168 -14.23 4.12 12.26
C TYR A 168 -14.94 3.50 11.05
N VAL A 169 -15.56 4.37 10.25
CA VAL A 169 -16.19 4.06 8.96
C VAL A 169 -15.84 5.14 7.93
N TYR A 170 -16.03 4.81 6.65
CA TYR A 170 -15.89 5.76 5.55
C TYR A 170 -17.26 6.26 5.07
N LEU A 171 -17.34 7.55 4.72
CA LEU A 171 -18.51 8.19 4.10
C LEU A 171 -18.22 8.44 2.61
#